data_AF-A0A1I7XVB6-F1
#
_entry.id   AF-A0A1I7XVB6-F1
#
_cell.length_a   1.000
_cell.length_b   1.000
_cell.length_c   1.000
_cell.angle_alpha   90.00
_cell.angle_beta   90.00
_cell.angle_gamma   90.00
#
_symmetry.space_group_name_H-M   'P 1'
#
loop_
_entity.id
_entity.type
_entity.pdbx_description
1 polymer ?
#
loop_
_entity_poly.entity_id
_entity_poly.type
_entity_poly.pdbx_seq_one_letter_code
_entity_poly.pdbx_strand_id
1 'polypeptide(L)'
;MTDGEVESNEAYASENDNIVSIPETVERTLHPLKQKWTYWYLNDDRLSNWEARLKPVCTFGTVEEFWALYNNIRPPSALNNSCDYNVFKAGIQPMWEVPENLKGGRWLINV
;
A
#
# COMPACT_ATOMS: atom_id res chain seq x y z
N MET A 1 48.62 39.88 -30.95
CA MET A 1 49.73 40.02 -29.96
C MET A 1 49.09 40.58 -28.71
N THR A 2 48.81 39.82 -27.66
CA THR A 2 49.32 38.52 -27.20
C THR A 2 48.25 37.85 -26.33
N ASP A 3 48.44 36.55 -26.19
CA ASP A 3 47.59 35.51 -25.63
C ASP A 3 47.27 35.63 -24.14
N GLY A 4 46.22 34.90 -23.75
CA GLY A 4 45.86 34.60 -22.37
C GLY A 4 44.79 33.52 -22.30
N GLU A 5 45.16 32.27 -22.63
CA GLU A 5 44.56 31.05 -22.02
C GLU A 5 44.68 31.19 -20.49
N VAL A 6 43.73 30.78 -19.65
CA VAL A 6 43.29 29.43 -19.22
C VAL A 6 42.04 29.69 -18.32
N GLU A 7 41.06 28.82 -18.10
CA GLU A 7 41.13 27.41 -17.75
C GLU A 7 39.72 26.80 -17.86
N SER A 8 39.62 25.69 -18.57
CA SER A 8 38.46 24.80 -18.63
C SER A 8 38.48 23.85 -17.45
N ASN A 9 37.46 23.87 -16.58
CA ASN A 9 37.23 22.86 -15.54
C ASN A 9 35.72 22.60 -15.46
N GLU A 10 35.15 21.41 -15.41
CA GLU A 10 35.56 20.01 -15.55
C GLU A 10 34.23 19.29 -15.88
N ALA A 11 34.22 18.44 -16.89
CA ALA A 11 33.08 17.56 -17.16
C ALA A 11 33.13 16.39 -16.16
N TYR A 12 32.29 16.41 -15.13
CA TYR A 12 32.05 15.22 -14.31
C TYR A 12 31.12 14.27 -15.07
N ALA A 13 31.71 13.44 -15.93
CA ALA A 13 31.08 12.20 -16.35
C ALA A 13 31.14 11.20 -15.18
N SER A 14 30.00 10.85 -14.59
CA SER A 14 29.89 9.64 -13.79
C SER A 14 29.16 8.58 -14.63
N GLU A 15 29.94 7.81 -15.38
CA GLU A 15 29.54 6.53 -15.94
C GLU A 15 29.37 5.52 -14.79
N ASN A 16 28.12 5.14 -14.51
CA ASN A 16 27.70 3.75 -14.30
C ASN A 16 26.23 3.71 -13.86
N ASP A 17 25.36 4.21 -14.74
CA ASP A 17 23.99 3.75 -14.75
C ASP A 17 23.99 2.36 -15.38
N ASN A 18 24.14 1.33 -14.55
CA ASN A 18 23.55 0.03 -14.85
C ASN A 18 22.03 0.22 -14.91
N ILE A 19 21.55 0.85 -15.98
CA ILE A 19 20.17 0.76 -16.41
C ILE A 19 19.99 -0.71 -16.75
N VAL A 20 19.45 -1.44 -15.77
CA VAL A 20 18.82 -2.72 -16.03
C VAL A 20 17.81 -2.42 -17.13
N SER A 21 18.12 -2.83 -18.35
CA SER A 21 17.21 -2.74 -19.48
C SER A 21 16.01 -3.59 -19.13
N ILE A 22 14.99 -2.97 -18.55
CA ILE A 22 13.71 -3.63 -18.30
C ILE A 22 13.20 -3.98 -19.69
N PRO A 23 13.07 -5.28 -20.04
CA PRO A 23 12.65 -5.66 -21.37
C PRO A 23 11.30 -4.98 -21.64
N GLU A 24 11.25 -4.24 -22.74
CA GLU A 24 10.15 -3.35 -23.18
C GLU A 24 8.83 -4.10 -23.44
N THR A 25 8.81 -5.41 -23.17
CA THR A 25 7.71 -6.34 -23.45
C THR A 25 7.31 -7.16 -22.23
N VAL A 26 7.58 -6.73 -20.99
CA VAL A 26 6.80 -7.26 -19.86
C VAL A 26 5.39 -6.75 -20.02
N GLU A 27 4.57 -7.54 -20.73
CA GLU A 27 3.13 -7.38 -20.73
C GLU A 27 2.72 -7.23 -19.26
N ARG A 28 2.21 -6.05 -18.89
CA ARG A 28 1.77 -5.76 -17.52
C ARG A 28 0.46 -6.50 -17.29
N THR A 29 0.55 -7.82 -17.27
CA THR A 29 -0.55 -8.72 -17.04
C THR A 29 -0.94 -8.58 -15.57
N LEU A 30 -2.08 -7.95 -15.34
CA LEU A 30 -2.67 -7.90 -14.02
C LEU A 30 -3.14 -9.30 -13.63
N HIS A 31 -2.92 -9.69 -12.38
CA HIS A 31 -3.36 -10.97 -11.86
C HIS A 31 -4.67 -10.78 -11.09
N PRO A 32 -5.83 -11.12 -11.68
CA PRO A 32 -7.12 -10.91 -11.04
C PRO A 32 -7.30 -11.84 -9.84
N LEU A 33 -7.77 -11.27 -8.74
CA LEU A 33 -8.22 -12.04 -7.58
C LEU A 33 -9.60 -12.62 -7.86
N LYS A 34 -9.89 -13.77 -7.24
CA LYS A 34 -11.22 -14.40 -7.34
C LYS A 34 -12.34 -13.48 -6.85
N GLN A 35 -12.05 -12.60 -5.89
CA GLN A 35 -12.99 -11.66 -5.29
C GLN A 35 -12.29 -10.32 -5.11
N LYS A 36 -13.07 -9.23 -5.11
CA LYS A 36 -12.59 -7.92 -4.69
C LYS A 36 -12.59 -7.81 -3.18
N TRP A 37 -11.64 -7.06 -2.64
CA TRP A 37 -11.45 -6.87 -1.22
C TRP A 37 -11.35 -5.38 -0.90
N THR A 38 -11.91 -4.98 0.22
CA THR A 38 -11.79 -3.62 0.77
C THR A 38 -10.89 -3.68 1.98
N TYR A 39 -9.87 -2.83 1.96
CA TYR A 39 -8.98 -2.57 3.09
C TYR A 39 -9.56 -1.44 3.93
N TRP A 40 -9.63 -1.64 5.23
CA TRP A 40 -10.19 -0.70 6.19
C TRP A 40 -9.16 -0.37 7.27
N TYR A 41 -9.21 0.87 7.75
CA TYR A 41 -8.40 1.36 8.84
C TYR A 41 -9.30 1.83 9.97
N LEU A 42 -9.05 1.33 11.18
CA LEU A 42 -9.60 1.86 12.41
C LEU A 42 -8.57 2.83 12.99
N ASN A 43 -8.87 4.12 12.99
CA ASN A 43 -7.96 5.13 13.54
C ASN A 43 -7.91 5.09 15.08
N ASP A 44 -6.95 5.79 15.68
CA ASP A 44 -6.70 5.85 17.13
C ASP A 44 -7.52 6.90 17.88
N ASP A 45 -8.50 7.56 17.25
CA ASP A 45 -9.33 8.57 17.92
C ASP A 45 -10.34 7.91 18.88
N ARG A 46 -9.89 7.60 20.09
CA ARG A 46 -10.68 6.91 21.12
C ARG A 46 -11.83 7.74 21.68
N LEU A 47 -11.91 9.04 21.38
CA LEU A 47 -13.01 9.90 21.80
C LEU A 47 -14.23 9.74 20.87
N SER A 48 -13.98 9.31 19.63
CA SER A 48 -15.02 9.03 18.64
C SER A 48 -15.64 7.64 18.83
N ASN A 49 -16.91 7.51 18.41
CA ASN A 49 -17.58 6.21 18.32
C ASN A 49 -16.79 5.26 17.41
N TRP A 50 -16.77 3.97 17.76
CA TRP A 50 -16.00 2.95 17.03
C TRP A 50 -16.31 2.92 15.53
N GLU A 51 -17.58 2.93 15.16
CA GLU A 51 -18.02 2.94 13.76
C GLU A 51 -17.52 4.16 12.99
N ALA A 52 -17.46 5.33 13.66
CA ALA A 52 -17.00 6.56 13.04
C ALA A 52 -15.48 6.53 12.75
N ARG A 53 -14.72 5.77 13.54
CA ARG A 53 -13.26 5.60 13.40
C ARG A 53 -12.89 4.63 12.27
N LEU A 54 -13.81 3.73 11.91
CA LEU A 54 -13.60 2.70 10.90
C LEU A 54 -13.82 3.30 9.50
N LYS A 55 -12.76 3.38 8.70
CA LYS A 55 -12.81 3.98 7.35
C LYS A 55 -12.33 3.01 6.27
N PRO A 56 -13.04 2.92 5.13
CA PRO A 56 -12.53 2.20 3.97
C PRO A 56 -11.38 3.02 3.37
N VAL A 57 -10.27 2.35 3.07
CA VAL A 57 -9.06 2.97 2.50
C VAL A 57 -9.03 2.77 0.99
N CYS A 58 -9.12 1.51 0.56
CA CYS A 58 -9.02 1.15 -0.85
C CYS A 58 -9.76 -0.17 -1.11
N THR A 59 -10.32 -0.34 -2.31
CA THR A 59 -10.86 -1.62 -2.77
C THR A 59 -10.04 -2.10 -3.97
N PHE A 60 -9.51 -3.31 -3.89
CA PHE A 60 -8.64 -3.91 -4.90
C PHE A 60 -9.22 -5.21 -5.42
N GLY A 61 -8.97 -5.50 -6.70
CA GLY A 61 -9.40 -6.71 -7.41
C GLY A 61 -8.26 -7.48 -8.05
N THR A 62 -7.04 -6.99 -7.97
CA THR A 62 -5.83 -7.63 -8.52
C THR A 62 -4.73 -7.73 -7.48
N VAL A 63 -3.76 -8.62 -7.72
CA VAL A 63 -2.58 -8.77 -6.86
C VAL A 63 -1.73 -7.50 -6.86
N GLU A 64 -1.62 -6.84 -8.02
CA GLU A 64 -0.85 -5.61 -8.20
C GLU A 64 -1.45 -4.44 -7.42
N GLU A 65 -2.78 -4.28 -7.45
CA GLU A 65 -3.47 -3.25 -6.66
C GLU A 65 -3.27 -3.47 -5.15
N PHE A 66 -3.26 -4.72 -4.69
CA PHE A 66 -2.95 -5.02 -3.29
C PHE A 66 -1.53 -4.59 -2.92
N TRP A 67 -0.52 -4.95 -3.73
CA TRP A 67 0.86 -4.57 -3.45
C TRP A 67 1.09 -3.06 -3.57
N ALA A 68 0.43 -2.40 -4.52
CA ALA A 68 0.45 -0.95 -4.62
C ALA A 68 -0.09 -0.31 -3.33
N LEU A 69 -1.19 -0.82 -2.76
CA LEU A 69 -1.69 -0.35 -1.47
C LEU A 69 -0.71 -0.65 -0.33
N TYR A 70 -0.27 -1.90 -0.20
CA TYR A 70 0.55 -2.36 0.91
C TYR A 70 1.88 -1.60 1.01
N ASN A 71 2.51 -1.32 -0.13
CA ASN A 71 3.79 -0.60 -0.19
C ASN A 71 3.65 0.91 0.13
N ASN A 72 2.43 1.46 0.14
CA ASN A 72 2.18 2.88 0.38
C ASN A 72 1.47 3.17 1.71
N ILE A 73 1.28 2.15 2.57
CA ILE A 73 0.75 2.30 3.92
C ILE A 73 1.80 1.96 4.97
N ARG A 74 1.56 2.37 6.22
CA ARG A 74 2.44 1.99 7.33
C ARG A 74 2.37 0.48 7.56
N PRO A 75 3.50 -0.20 7.81
CA PRO A 75 3.47 -1.60 8.17
C PRO A 75 2.74 -1.79 9.51
N PRO A 76 2.09 -2.93 9.76
CA PRO A 76 1.38 -3.20 11.02
C PRO A 76 2.24 -2.99 12.27
N SER A 77 3.55 -3.25 12.19
CA SER A 77 4.50 -3.03 13.30
C SER A 77 4.73 -1.56 13.67
N ALA A 78 4.36 -0.62 12.79
CA ALA A 78 4.52 0.82 12.98
C ALA A 78 3.17 1.54 13.23
N LEU A 79 2.11 0.78 13.51
CA LEU A 79 0.82 1.34 13.89
C LEU A 79 0.84 1.89 15.31
N ASN A 80 0.06 2.95 15.53
CA ASN A 80 -0.21 3.42 16.88
C ASN A 80 -1.03 2.38 17.64
N ASN A 81 -0.86 2.35 18.96
CA ASN A 81 -1.70 1.52 19.81
C ASN A 81 -3.17 1.88 19.60
N SER A 82 -4.05 0.87 19.54
CA SER A 82 -5.50 1.02 19.29
C SER A 82 -5.90 1.30 17.84
N CYS A 83 -4.96 1.21 16.89
CA CYS A 83 -5.27 1.16 15.46
C CYS A 83 -5.36 -0.30 14.99
N ASP A 84 -6.30 -0.54 14.07
CA ASP A 84 -6.46 -1.86 13.46
C ASP A 84 -6.53 -1.74 11.94
N TYR A 85 -5.98 -2.74 11.26
CA TYR A 85 -6.24 -2.98 9.84
C TYR A 85 -7.21 -4.15 9.67
N ASN A 86 -8.19 -3.98 8.79
CA ASN A 86 -9.19 -4.99 8.51
C ASN A 86 -9.31 -5.19 6.99
N VAL A 87 -9.33 -6.44 6.52
CA VAL A 87 -9.48 -6.76 5.09
C VAL A 87 -10.70 -7.66 4.92
N PHE A 88 -11.71 -7.16 4.23
CA PHE A 88 -12.99 -7.84 4.03
C PHE A 88 -13.33 -7.89 2.55
N LYS A 89 -14.18 -8.84 2.13
CA LYS A 89 -14.68 -8.85 0.75
C LYS A 89 -15.43 -7.54 0.46
N ALA A 90 -15.30 -7.04 -0.76
CA ALA A 90 -15.97 -5.81 -1.16
C ALA A 90 -17.49 -5.91 -0.91
N GLY A 91 -18.04 -4.88 -0.28
CA GLY A 91 -19.46 -4.83 0.12
C GLY A 91 -19.77 -5.37 1.51
N ILE A 92 -18.82 -6.05 2.19
CA ILE A 92 -18.98 -6.52 3.56
C ILE A 92 -18.23 -5.59 4.50
N GLN A 93 -18.95 -4.96 5.45
CA GLN A 93 -18.31 -4.13 6.46
C GLN A 93 -17.66 -5.00 7.54
N PRO A 94 -16.51 -4.58 8.11
CA PRO A 94 -15.81 -5.32 9.16
C PRO A 94 -16.49 -5.13 10.53
N MET A 95 -17.78 -5.46 10.59
CA MET A 95 -18.68 -5.24 11.72
C MET A 95 -19.38 -6.56 12.06
N TRP A 96 -19.72 -6.80 13.33
CA TRP A 96 -20.38 -8.05 13.73
C TRP A 96 -21.90 -7.97 13.50
N GLU A 97 -22.42 -6.76 13.39
CA GLU A 97 -23.84 -6.45 13.19
C GLU A 97 -24.34 -6.74 11.77
N VAL A 98 -23.44 -6.90 10.79
CA VAL A 98 -23.86 -7.17 9.40
C VAL A 98 -24.32 -8.62 9.22
N PRO A 99 -25.32 -8.87 8.36
CA PRO A 99 -25.89 -10.20 8.15
C PRO A 99 -24.87 -11.27 7.80
N GLU A 100 -23.81 -10.91 7.06
CA GLU A 100 -22.76 -11.80 6.60
C GLU A 100 -21.87 -12.31 7.74
N ASN A 101 -21.75 -11.55 8.83
CA ASN A 101 -20.88 -11.86 9.96
C ASN A 101 -21.64 -12.38 11.20
N LEU A 102 -22.96 -12.15 11.27
CA LEU A 102 -23.79 -12.42 12.45
C LEU A 102 -23.70 -13.85 13.00
N LYS A 103 -23.57 -14.85 12.11
CA LYS A 103 -23.50 -16.28 12.47
C LYS A 103 -22.09 -16.86 12.30
N GLY A 104 -21.09 -16.00 12.21
CA GLY A 104 -19.70 -16.37 12.01
C GLY A 104 -18.94 -16.54 13.32
N GLY A 105 -17.62 -16.46 13.18
CA GLY A 105 -16.65 -16.44 14.26
C GLY A 105 -15.29 -16.08 13.69
N ARG A 106 -14.28 -15.92 14.55
CA ARG A 106 -12.91 -15.69 14.12
C ARG A 106 -11.95 -16.61 14.85
N TRP A 107 -10.92 -17.03 14.14
CA TRP A 107 -9.73 -17.62 14.76
C TRP A 107 -8.84 -16.49 15.25
N LEU A 108 -8.40 -16.56 16.50
CA LEU A 108 -7.53 -15.57 17.11
C LEU A 108 -6.15 -16.17 17.32
N ILE A 109 -5.13 -15.47 16.84
CA ILE A 109 -3.73 -15.79 17.09
C ILE A 109 -3.18 -14.68 17.99
N ASN A 110 -2.58 -15.05 19.11
CA ASN A 110 -1.91 -14.11 20.01
C ASN A 110 -0.41 -14.14 19.70
N VAL A 111 0.17 -12.96 19.45
CA VAL A 111 1.55 -12.77 19.00
C VAL A 111 2.43 -12.30 20.14
#